data_AF-A0A6P7GDA3-F1
#
_entry.id   AF-A0A6P7GDA3-F1
#
_cell.length_a   1.000
_cell.length_b   1.000
_cell.length_c   1.000
_cell.angle_alpha   90.00
_cell.angle_beta   90.00
_cell.angle_gamma   90.00
#
_symmetry.space_group_name_H-M   'P 1'
#
loop_
_entity.id
_entity.type
_entity.pdbx_description
1 polymer ?
#
loop_
_entity_poly.entity_id
_entity_poly.type
_entity_poly.pdbx_seq_one_letter_code
_entity_poly.pdbx_strand_id
1 'polypeptide(L)'
;MASQFSEDGKYFAHLSTDGKLKIWDTLSNTFEQEFTPDFHLTSPCTCLHFIQNDSVKYKGGSPKKKKRRDSESVVSPKIVLGTTSGVLLLYSITNAGLENSFNSDTNQAINCLSTVDHNIIYSGLEQNVVIWNLEKQKVINKWKVGNEKVTAILAIPESSQLLTASRNIKLWDLEVKEVLRTFTGHKSEVMFLYYVNPYSRDGSYFMSGSKGDRTLSCWSLNTNVSEKNAVANFLMEDIVLNVSINVEDDGTTQMAATVRSGVVHFYRHTLNGKSGKPIKPKTTIQVVSDTGQSEEEVVNPIRIVGAFHRDSETLCIGHGTDVLLTFENIVPNTSRKLHCLIRQDPQKLKSQKNLQSTKTITPVVNDSVQYLTPETSVISSTKRKNDGTLEVPMEKRLENLSLGKAEGGKVPKADNVAQLLIQGLHSKDKKILRTVLYQKNEEVVRNTVKRLPVTAFVPLLQELASYIQGKTLSSQMGSMWMKYILQMHAGILMSNPQLPDLLSATLGSIQSRLGLLTPLNRLKGRLDLLIPQVSSSFQQDSTENEQALLVYNDRDTSDSEDEELQVDAQSESGSEWEEESNPELITENNIGSDVEENGDGKEEEDDGGEEEEDSGEEENDDEPMSS
;
A
#
# COMPACT_ATOMS: atom_id res chain seq x y z
N MET A 1 -4.77 -8.86 1.28
CA MET A 1 -3.70 -8.45 0.37
C MET A 1 -3.31 -9.69 -0.42
N ALA A 2 -3.50 -9.63 -1.73
CA ALA A 2 -3.19 -10.75 -2.63
C ALA A 2 -2.23 -10.22 -3.69
N SER A 3 -1.26 -11.04 -4.08
CA SER A 3 -0.33 -10.70 -5.14
C SER A 3 0.07 -11.95 -5.87
N GLN A 4 0.09 -11.89 -7.20
CA GLN A 4 0.41 -13.03 -8.04
C GLN A 4 1.15 -12.55 -9.28
N PHE A 5 2.02 -13.41 -9.80
CA PHE A 5 2.58 -13.27 -11.15
C PHE A 5 1.64 -13.94 -12.15
N SER A 6 1.62 -13.44 -13.38
CA SER A 6 1.02 -14.17 -14.51
C SER A 6 1.75 -15.50 -14.73
N GLU A 7 1.11 -16.46 -15.39
CA GLU A 7 1.71 -17.76 -15.71
C GLU A 7 3.00 -17.62 -16.54
N ASP A 8 3.07 -16.66 -17.46
CA ASP A 8 4.30 -16.34 -18.22
C ASP A 8 5.34 -15.53 -17.42
N GLY A 9 5.01 -15.12 -16.20
CA GLY A 9 5.83 -14.20 -15.40
C GLY A 9 6.01 -12.80 -15.99
N LYS A 10 5.31 -12.45 -17.08
CA LYS A 10 5.37 -11.12 -17.72
C LYS A 10 4.73 -10.03 -16.86
N TYR A 11 3.57 -10.31 -16.27
CA TYR A 11 2.85 -9.34 -15.45
C TYR A 11 2.90 -9.72 -13.97
N PHE A 12 2.89 -8.70 -13.11
CA PHE A 12 2.69 -8.85 -11.68
C PHE A 12 1.46 -8.04 -11.27
N ALA A 13 0.51 -8.69 -10.61
CA ALA A 13 -0.66 -8.02 -10.05
C ALA A 13 -0.56 -7.98 -8.53
N HIS A 14 -0.90 -6.82 -7.97
CA HIS A 14 -0.99 -6.62 -6.53
C HIS A 14 -2.33 -5.98 -6.18
N LEU A 15 -3.01 -6.57 -5.22
CA LEU A 15 -4.25 -6.06 -4.67
C LEU A 15 -3.97 -5.44 -3.29
N SER A 16 -4.12 -4.12 -3.21
CA SER A 16 -3.90 -3.36 -1.97
C SER A 16 -4.99 -3.65 -0.94
N THR A 17 -4.75 -3.23 0.31
CA THR A 17 -5.77 -3.26 1.37
C THR A 17 -7.00 -2.45 1.03
N ASP A 18 -6.82 -1.41 0.22
CA ASP A 18 -7.87 -0.55 -0.27
C ASP A 18 -8.58 -1.19 -1.47
N GLY A 19 -8.38 -2.48 -1.79
CA GLY A 19 -9.04 -3.14 -2.92
C GLY A 19 -8.62 -2.63 -4.30
N LYS A 20 -7.61 -1.75 -4.39
CA LYS A 20 -7.08 -1.28 -5.67
C LYS A 20 -6.18 -2.34 -6.28
N LEU A 21 -6.45 -2.70 -7.52
CA LEU A 21 -5.61 -3.60 -8.30
C LEU A 21 -4.55 -2.76 -9.03
N LYS A 22 -3.29 -3.11 -8.82
CA LYS A 22 -2.14 -2.52 -9.52
C LYS A 22 -1.45 -3.58 -10.35
N ILE A 23 -1.08 -3.25 -11.57
CA ILE A 23 -0.43 -4.16 -12.51
C ILE A 23 0.87 -3.54 -13.00
N TRP A 24 1.94 -4.34 -12.97
CA TRP A 24 3.25 -3.98 -13.48
C TRP A 24 3.69 -4.98 -14.54
N ASP A 25 4.39 -4.48 -15.56
CA ASP A 25 5.18 -5.32 -16.45
C ASP A 25 6.55 -5.56 -15.82
N THR A 26 6.87 -6.83 -15.62
CA THR A 26 8.09 -7.30 -14.96
C THR A 26 9.34 -7.11 -15.81
N LEU A 27 9.22 -7.07 -17.15
CA LEU A 27 10.37 -6.96 -18.06
C LEU A 27 10.80 -5.50 -18.24
N SER A 28 9.82 -4.63 -18.51
CA SER A 28 10.06 -3.20 -18.66
C SER A 28 10.17 -2.47 -17.31
N ASN A 29 9.73 -3.13 -16.22
CA ASN A 29 9.67 -2.58 -14.88
C ASN A 29 8.83 -1.30 -14.82
N THR A 30 7.79 -1.23 -15.64
CA THR A 30 6.86 -0.10 -15.71
C THR A 30 5.54 -0.43 -15.03
N PHE A 31 5.02 0.56 -14.33
CA PHE A 31 3.64 0.55 -13.86
C PHE A 31 2.71 0.71 -15.07
N GLU A 32 1.86 -0.28 -15.34
CA GLU A 32 0.96 -0.23 -16.50
C GLU A 32 -0.41 0.31 -16.13
N GLN A 33 -1.04 -0.23 -15.09
CA GLN A 33 -2.48 0.01 -14.84
C GLN A 33 -2.81 0.06 -13.34
N GLU A 34 -3.72 0.97 -13.00
CA GLU A 34 -4.45 1.01 -11.72
C GLU A 34 -5.93 0.77 -12.02
N PHE A 35 -6.52 -0.25 -11.41
CA PHE A 35 -7.97 -0.40 -11.35
C PHE A 35 -8.41 -0.10 -9.92
N THR A 36 -9.20 0.97 -9.79
CA THR A 36 -9.82 1.38 -8.54
C THR A 36 -11.30 0.96 -8.59
N PRO A 37 -11.73 -0.02 -7.78
CA PRO A 37 -13.15 -0.34 -7.70
C PRO A 37 -13.92 0.85 -7.11
N ASP A 38 -15.14 1.07 -7.59
CA ASP A 38 -16.04 2.07 -7.02
C ASP A 38 -16.53 1.58 -5.66
N PHE A 39 -15.87 1.98 -4.58
CA PHE A 39 -16.18 1.50 -3.21
C PHE A 39 -17.63 1.71 -2.78
N HIS A 40 -18.34 2.68 -3.38
CA HIS A 40 -19.74 2.95 -3.09
C HIS A 40 -20.72 1.96 -3.75
N LEU A 41 -20.29 1.22 -4.78
CA LEU A 41 -21.11 0.24 -5.50
C LEU A 41 -20.52 -1.18 -5.51
N THR A 42 -19.21 -1.30 -5.33
CA THR A 42 -18.47 -2.55 -5.45
C THR A 42 -17.78 -2.87 -4.13
N SER A 43 -18.04 -4.07 -3.62
CA SER A 43 -17.42 -4.56 -2.40
C SER A 43 -15.93 -4.86 -2.63
N PRO A 44 -15.07 -4.72 -1.60
CA PRO A 44 -13.64 -4.87 -1.78
C PRO A 44 -13.27 -6.26 -2.33
N CYS A 45 -12.26 -6.28 -3.20
CA CYS A 45 -11.72 -7.54 -3.71
C CYS A 45 -10.89 -8.24 -2.62
N THR A 46 -11.05 -9.55 -2.51
CA THR A 46 -10.42 -10.41 -1.49
C THR A 46 -9.26 -11.22 -2.06
N CYS A 47 -9.46 -11.77 -3.26
CA CYS A 47 -8.54 -12.67 -3.94
C CYS A 47 -8.43 -12.31 -5.42
N LEU A 48 -7.33 -12.75 -6.04
CA LEU A 48 -7.05 -12.53 -7.46
C LEU A 48 -6.46 -13.80 -8.07
N HIS A 49 -6.74 -14.04 -9.35
CA HIS A 49 -6.16 -15.13 -10.13
C HIS A 49 -5.96 -14.71 -11.59
N PHE A 50 -4.82 -15.04 -12.18
CA PHE A 50 -4.58 -14.84 -13.61
C PHE A 50 -5.22 -15.96 -14.43
N ILE A 51 -5.69 -15.62 -15.62
CA ILE A 51 -6.17 -16.57 -16.62
C ILE A 51 -5.39 -16.36 -17.91
N GLN A 52 -4.65 -17.41 -18.27
CA GLN A 52 -4.01 -17.65 -19.57
C GLN A 52 -5.05 -17.65 -20.72
N ASN A 53 -4.67 -17.66 -22.00
CA ASN A 53 -5.55 -18.12 -23.07
C ASN A 53 -4.69 -18.87 -24.09
N ASP A 54 -4.13 -20.00 -23.69
CA ASP A 54 -3.31 -20.88 -24.51
C ASP A 54 -4.20 -21.67 -25.47
N SER A 55 -4.51 -21.05 -26.60
CA SER A 55 -5.08 -21.74 -27.75
C SER A 55 -4.09 -21.81 -28.90
N VAL A 56 -3.01 -22.58 -28.73
CA VAL A 56 -2.25 -23.10 -29.88
C VAL A 56 -2.35 -24.62 -29.90
N LYS A 57 -3.51 -25.14 -30.30
CA LYS A 57 -3.61 -26.53 -30.78
C LYS A 57 -3.07 -26.58 -32.21
N TYR A 58 -1.80 -26.96 -32.37
CA TYR A 58 -1.28 -27.39 -33.68
C TYR A 58 -2.02 -28.65 -34.13
N LYS A 59 -3.12 -28.50 -34.88
CA LYS A 59 -3.66 -29.60 -35.68
C LYS A 59 -2.79 -29.75 -36.93
N GLY A 60 -1.95 -30.78 -36.93
CA GLY A 60 -1.27 -31.26 -38.14
C GLY A 60 -2.30 -31.60 -39.23
N GLY A 61 -2.20 -30.93 -40.37
CA GLY A 61 -3.08 -31.14 -41.52
C GLY A 61 -2.62 -30.35 -42.74
N SER A 62 -2.31 -31.08 -43.82
CA SER A 62 -1.71 -30.69 -45.09
C SER A 62 -2.20 -29.40 -45.79
N PRO A 63 -1.38 -28.76 -46.65
CA PRO A 63 -1.63 -27.42 -47.17
C PRO A 63 -2.53 -27.43 -48.42
N LYS A 64 -3.77 -26.93 -48.32
CA LYS A 64 -4.54 -26.50 -49.51
C LYS A 64 -5.39 -25.24 -49.28
N LYS A 65 -4.96 -24.19 -50.01
CA LYS A 65 -5.70 -23.07 -50.65
C LYS A 65 -6.51 -22.09 -49.79
N LYS A 66 -5.89 -20.91 -49.61
CA LYS A 66 -6.43 -19.52 -49.60
C LYS A 66 -7.97 -19.36 -49.47
N LYS A 67 -8.42 -18.83 -48.32
CA LYS A 67 -9.24 -17.60 -48.25
C LYS A 67 -9.44 -17.13 -46.80
N ARG A 68 -9.51 -15.79 -46.70
CA ARG A 68 -9.84 -14.93 -45.55
C ARG A 68 -8.75 -14.76 -44.49
N ARG A 69 -8.48 -13.49 -44.23
CA ARG A 69 -7.55 -12.94 -43.26
C ARG A 69 -8.30 -12.97 -41.93
N ASP A 70 -8.26 -14.11 -41.25
CA ASP A 70 -8.72 -14.20 -39.88
C ASP A 70 -7.75 -13.39 -39.03
N SER A 71 -8.31 -12.48 -38.23
CA SER A 71 -7.61 -11.75 -37.18
C SER A 71 -6.93 -12.76 -36.27
N GLU A 72 -5.60 -12.72 -36.18
CA GLU A 72 -4.87 -13.40 -35.11
C GLU A 72 -5.52 -13.00 -33.78
N SER A 73 -6.12 -13.97 -33.10
CA SER A 73 -6.66 -13.80 -31.76
C SER A 73 -5.49 -13.55 -30.83
N VAL A 74 -5.15 -12.28 -30.64
CA VAL A 74 -4.17 -11.83 -29.65
C VAL A 74 -4.63 -12.35 -28.30
N VAL A 75 -3.87 -13.29 -27.73
CA VAL A 75 -4.08 -13.84 -26.40
C VAL A 75 -4.02 -12.69 -25.41
N SER A 76 -5.18 -12.25 -24.91
CA SER A 76 -5.25 -11.22 -23.89
C SER A 76 -5.23 -11.87 -22.51
N PRO A 77 -4.24 -11.58 -21.66
CA PRO A 77 -4.24 -12.06 -20.29
C PRO A 77 -5.40 -11.40 -19.54
N LYS A 78 -6.17 -12.22 -18.83
CA LYS A 78 -7.28 -11.76 -18.00
C LYS A 78 -6.98 -12.02 -16.54
N ILE A 79 -7.54 -11.19 -15.67
CA ILE A 79 -7.46 -11.34 -14.21
C ILE A 79 -8.88 -11.52 -13.70
N VAL A 80 -9.07 -12.52 -12.86
CA VAL A 80 -10.31 -12.73 -12.11
C VAL A 80 -10.10 -12.23 -10.70
N LEU A 81 -11.05 -11.44 -10.22
CA LEU A 81 -11.10 -10.93 -8.87
C LEU A 81 -12.33 -11.48 -8.17
N GLY A 82 -12.18 -11.95 -6.94
CA GLY A 82 -13.31 -12.28 -6.08
C GLY A 82 -13.60 -11.12 -5.14
N THR A 83 -14.87 -10.78 -4.94
CA THR A 83 -15.30 -9.74 -3.97
C THR A 83 -15.84 -10.35 -2.68
N THR A 84 -15.97 -9.52 -1.64
CA THR A 84 -16.65 -9.91 -0.40
C THR A 84 -18.15 -10.13 -0.57
N SER A 85 -18.77 -9.62 -1.64
CA SER A 85 -20.20 -9.79 -1.94
C SER A 85 -20.54 -11.07 -2.71
N GLY A 86 -19.55 -11.92 -3.04
CA GLY A 86 -19.81 -13.14 -3.80
C GLY A 86 -19.87 -12.94 -5.30
N VAL A 87 -19.37 -11.80 -5.78
CA VAL A 87 -19.29 -11.46 -7.22
C VAL A 87 -17.87 -11.75 -7.71
N LEU A 88 -17.77 -12.40 -8.88
CA LEU A 88 -16.54 -12.52 -9.63
C LEU A 88 -16.44 -11.42 -10.67
N LEU A 89 -15.35 -10.68 -10.67
CA LEU A 89 -15.06 -9.63 -11.64
C LEU A 89 -13.98 -10.13 -12.60
N LEU A 90 -14.23 -9.98 -13.90
CA LEU A 90 -13.27 -10.30 -14.95
C LEU A 90 -12.67 -9.01 -15.49
N TYR A 91 -11.37 -8.81 -15.23
CA TYR A 91 -10.59 -7.67 -15.67
C TYR A 91 -9.69 -8.07 -16.84
N SER A 92 -9.70 -7.26 -17.90
CA SER A 92 -8.88 -7.50 -19.10
C SER A 92 -7.75 -6.50 -19.15
N ILE A 93 -6.51 -7.01 -19.17
CA ILE A 93 -5.31 -6.16 -19.17
C ILE A 93 -5.20 -5.40 -20.49
N THR A 94 -5.59 -5.99 -21.62
CA THR A 94 -5.51 -5.32 -22.93
C THR A 94 -6.50 -4.17 -23.05
N ASN A 95 -7.69 -4.33 -22.48
CA ASN A 95 -8.75 -3.33 -22.54
C ASN A 95 -8.68 -2.33 -21.38
N ALA A 96 -7.79 -2.56 -20.41
CA ALA A 96 -7.63 -1.79 -19.18
C ALA A 96 -8.97 -1.52 -18.47
N GLY A 97 -9.85 -2.52 -18.45
CA GLY A 97 -11.23 -2.36 -18.03
C GLY A 97 -11.89 -3.66 -17.60
N LEU A 98 -13.01 -3.52 -16.90
CA LEU A 98 -13.84 -4.64 -16.47
C LEU A 98 -14.66 -5.14 -17.67
N GLU A 99 -14.47 -6.42 -18.04
CA GLU A 99 -15.24 -7.03 -19.13
C GLU A 99 -16.59 -7.53 -18.62
N ASN A 100 -16.60 -8.27 -17.51
CA ASN A 100 -17.80 -8.94 -17.01
C ASN A 100 -17.81 -9.03 -15.48
N SER A 101 -19.02 -9.17 -14.93
CA SER A 101 -19.27 -9.50 -13.52
C SER A 101 -20.20 -10.71 -13.42
N PHE A 102 -19.84 -11.72 -12.65
CA PHE A 102 -20.64 -12.92 -12.41
C PHE A 102 -21.12 -12.94 -10.97
N ASN A 103 -22.42 -13.09 -10.75
CA ASN A 103 -23.01 -13.18 -9.41
C ASN A 103 -23.37 -14.63 -9.08
N SER A 104 -23.13 -15.05 -7.84
CA SER A 104 -23.38 -16.42 -7.34
C SER A 104 -24.75 -16.59 -6.67
N ASP A 105 -25.60 -15.56 -6.76
CA ASP A 105 -26.87 -15.36 -6.06
C ASP A 105 -26.76 -15.43 -4.52
N THR A 106 -25.56 -15.58 -4.00
CA THR A 106 -25.26 -15.60 -2.57
C THR A 106 -24.33 -14.47 -2.21
N ASN A 107 -24.71 -13.68 -1.20
CA ASN A 107 -23.94 -12.57 -0.67
C ASN A 107 -22.82 -13.04 0.29
N GLN A 108 -22.07 -14.07 -0.12
CA GLN A 108 -20.99 -14.68 0.66
C GLN A 108 -19.63 -14.35 0.04
N ALA A 109 -18.62 -14.07 0.88
CA ALA A 109 -17.30 -13.68 0.39
C ALA A 109 -16.59 -14.81 -0.35
N ILE A 110 -15.98 -14.45 -1.50
CA ILE A 110 -15.09 -15.35 -2.24
C ILE A 110 -13.71 -15.27 -1.59
N ASN A 111 -13.16 -16.37 -1.08
CA ASN A 111 -11.87 -16.34 -0.38
C ASN A 111 -10.70 -16.76 -1.27
N CYS A 112 -10.95 -17.66 -2.22
CA CYS A 112 -9.92 -18.25 -3.05
C CYS A 112 -10.45 -18.62 -4.44
N LEU A 113 -9.54 -18.61 -5.42
CA LEU A 113 -9.82 -18.87 -6.81
C LEU A 113 -8.76 -19.82 -7.39
N SER A 114 -9.20 -20.70 -8.27
CA SER A 114 -8.33 -21.57 -9.07
C SER A 114 -8.94 -21.76 -10.45
N THR A 115 -8.10 -21.87 -11.45
CA THR A 115 -8.48 -22.24 -12.82
C THR A 115 -7.74 -23.52 -13.22
N VAL A 116 -8.30 -24.28 -14.15
CA VAL A 116 -7.58 -25.37 -14.86
C VAL A 116 -7.49 -25.02 -16.33
N ASP A 117 -8.64 -24.67 -16.89
CA ASP A 117 -8.77 -24.16 -18.25
C ASP A 117 -9.06 -22.66 -18.22
N HIS A 118 -8.92 -21.99 -19.37
CA HIS A 118 -9.22 -20.57 -19.52
C HIS A 118 -10.70 -20.23 -19.42
N ASN A 119 -11.55 -21.26 -19.32
CA ASN A 119 -12.99 -21.13 -19.39
C ASN A 119 -13.72 -21.54 -18.10
N ILE A 120 -13.06 -22.29 -17.21
CA ILE A 120 -13.67 -22.82 -15.99
C ILE A 120 -12.91 -22.32 -14.77
N ILE A 121 -13.62 -21.59 -13.90
CA ILE A 121 -13.09 -21.11 -12.63
C ILE A 121 -13.76 -21.84 -11.48
N TYR A 122 -12.96 -22.21 -10.49
CA TYR A 122 -13.40 -22.73 -9.21
C TYR A 122 -13.20 -21.67 -8.15
N SER A 123 -14.26 -21.34 -7.41
CA SER A 123 -14.21 -20.35 -6.33
C SER A 123 -14.69 -20.95 -5.01
N GLY A 124 -13.99 -20.63 -3.92
CA GLY A 124 -14.41 -20.98 -2.56
C GLY A 124 -15.21 -19.84 -1.96
N LEU A 125 -16.52 -20.06 -1.72
CA LEU A 125 -17.42 -19.13 -1.06
C LEU A 125 -17.78 -19.67 0.31
N GLU A 126 -17.14 -19.16 1.36
CA GLU A 126 -17.38 -19.63 2.73
C GLU A 126 -17.40 -21.17 2.82
N GLN A 127 -18.57 -21.81 2.95
CA GLN A 127 -18.71 -23.28 3.06
C GLN A 127 -18.94 -24.02 1.72
N ASN A 128 -19.09 -23.27 0.63
CA ASN A 128 -19.48 -23.77 -0.68
C ASN A 128 -18.36 -23.63 -1.69
N VAL A 129 -18.38 -24.50 -2.70
CA VAL A 129 -17.59 -24.33 -3.91
C VAL A 129 -18.54 -24.04 -5.06
N VAL A 130 -18.18 -23.05 -5.87
CA VAL A 130 -18.92 -22.64 -7.06
C VAL A 130 -18.02 -22.79 -8.27
N ILE A 131 -18.57 -23.39 -9.34
CA ILE A 131 -17.92 -23.53 -10.64
C ILE A 131 -18.56 -22.56 -11.62
N TRP A 132 -17.74 -21.79 -12.28
CA TRP A 132 -18.15 -20.76 -13.23
C TRP A 132 -17.69 -21.12 -14.63
N ASN A 133 -18.56 -20.91 -15.61
CA ASN A 133 -18.19 -20.96 -17.02
C ASN A 133 -18.08 -19.54 -17.57
N LEU A 134 -16.89 -19.17 -18.06
CA LEU A 134 -16.61 -17.83 -18.58
C LEU A 134 -17.26 -17.56 -19.94
N GLU A 135 -17.29 -18.55 -20.84
CA GLU A 135 -17.93 -18.45 -22.16
C GLU A 135 -19.45 -18.29 -22.06
N LYS A 136 -20.08 -19.11 -21.22
CA LYS A 136 -21.54 -19.10 -21.01
C LYS A 136 -22.00 -18.04 -20.01
N GLN A 137 -21.05 -17.42 -19.31
CA GLN A 137 -21.28 -16.41 -18.27
C GLN A 137 -22.25 -16.84 -17.16
N LYS A 138 -22.21 -18.13 -16.79
CA LYS A 138 -23.15 -18.72 -15.84
C LYS A 138 -22.43 -19.60 -14.83
N VAL A 139 -23.03 -19.69 -13.65
CA VAL A 139 -22.70 -20.72 -12.66
C VAL A 139 -23.09 -22.07 -13.24
N ILE A 140 -22.13 -22.99 -13.32
CA ILE A 140 -22.38 -24.38 -13.76
C ILE A 140 -22.91 -25.17 -12.58
N ASN A 141 -22.25 -25.04 -11.43
CA ASN A 141 -22.49 -25.90 -10.30
C ASN A 141 -22.15 -25.21 -8.99
N LYS A 142 -22.85 -25.63 -7.94
CA LYS A 142 -22.64 -25.20 -6.56
C LYS A 142 -22.90 -26.37 -5.64
N TRP A 143 -21.99 -26.63 -4.72
CA TRP A 143 -22.19 -27.64 -3.69
C TRP A 143 -21.50 -27.25 -2.39
N LYS A 144 -22.01 -27.82 -1.29
CA LYS A 144 -21.48 -27.61 0.06
C LYS A 144 -20.36 -28.62 0.34
N VAL A 145 -19.20 -28.13 0.76
CA VAL A 145 -17.98 -28.93 0.99
C VAL A 145 -17.80 -29.31 2.46
N GLY A 146 -18.39 -28.53 3.37
CA GLY A 146 -18.38 -28.79 4.80
C GLY A 146 -18.97 -27.63 5.60
N ASN A 147 -18.67 -27.62 6.90
CA ASN A 147 -19.13 -26.58 7.83
C ASN A 147 -18.06 -25.51 8.11
N GLU A 148 -16.82 -25.74 7.67
CA GLU A 148 -15.73 -24.77 7.81
C GLU A 148 -15.60 -23.90 6.55
N LYS A 149 -15.02 -22.72 6.73
CA LYS A 149 -14.72 -21.79 5.65
C LYS A 149 -13.59 -22.34 4.78
N VAL A 150 -13.81 -22.39 3.48
CA VAL A 150 -12.82 -22.73 2.48
C VAL A 150 -11.92 -21.51 2.26
N THR A 151 -10.65 -21.68 2.58
CA THR A 151 -9.63 -20.61 2.55
C THR A 151 -8.67 -20.77 1.37
N ALA A 152 -8.52 -21.98 0.83
CA ALA A 152 -7.77 -22.22 -0.39
C ALA A 152 -8.39 -23.32 -1.24
N ILE A 153 -8.27 -23.20 -2.56
CA ILE A 153 -8.70 -24.20 -3.55
C ILE A 153 -7.59 -24.37 -4.57
N LEU A 154 -7.44 -25.60 -5.05
CA LEU A 154 -6.58 -25.94 -6.17
C LEU A 154 -7.26 -27.01 -6.99
N ALA A 155 -7.58 -26.67 -8.23
CA ALA A 155 -8.05 -27.64 -9.20
C ALA A 155 -6.83 -28.31 -9.85
N ILE A 156 -6.80 -29.64 -9.85
CA ILE A 156 -5.64 -30.39 -10.30
C ILE A 156 -5.73 -30.54 -11.83
N PRO A 157 -4.72 -30.08 -12.60
CA PRO A 157 -4.71 -30.27 -14.05
C PRO A 157 -4.75 -31.77 -14.43
N GLU A 158 -5.38 -32.11 -15.56
CA GLU A 158 -5.48 -33.48 -16.14
C GLU A 158 -6.31 -34.50 -15.34
N SER A 159 -6.55 -34.29 -14.05
CA SER A 159 -7.44 -35.13 -13.24
C SER A 159 -8.73 -34.38 -12.95
N SER A 160 -9.90 -35.04 -13.02
CA SER A 160 -11.19 -34.45 -12.66
C SER A 160 -11.33 -34.27 -11.13
N GLN A 161 -10.29 -33.73 -10.47
CA GLN A 161 -10.16 -33.66 -9.03
C GLN A 161 -9.92 -32.23 -8.54
N LEU A 162 -10.46 -31.94 -7.36
CA LEU A 162 -10.38 -30.63 -6.72
C LEU A 162 -9.87 -30.77 -5.29
N LEU A 163 -8.86 -29.99 -4.94
CA LEU A 163 -8.44 -29.81 -3.55
C LEU A 163 -9.15 -28.60 -2.97
N THR A 164 -9.76 -28.80 -1.81
CA THR A 164 -10.34 -27.73 -0.99
C THR A 164 -9.63 -27.74 0.36
N ALA A 165 -9.25 -26.58 0.87
CA ALA A 165 -8.61 -26.47 2.16
C ALA A 165 -9.30 -25.45 3.06
N SER A 166 -9.42 -25.84 4.33
CA SER A 166 -9.71 -25.00 5.48
C SER A 166 -8.52 -25.14 6.46
N ARG A 167 -8.72 -25.75 7.62
CA ARG A 167 -7.63 -26.34 8.43
C ARG A 167 -7.23 -27.73 7.92
N ASN A 168 -8.22 -28.50 7.51
CA ASN A 168 -8.03 -29.80 6.85
C ASN A 168 -8.06 -29.62 5.34
N ILE A 169 -7.37 -30.51 4.63
CA ILE A 169 -7.32 -30.48 3.16
C ILE A 169 -8.09 -31.70 2.67
N LYS A 170 -9.09 -31.49 1.81
CA LYS A 170 -9.91 -32.55 1.23
C LYS A 170 -9.67 -32.61 -0.28
N LEU A 171 -9.54 -33.82 -0.79
CA LEU A 171 -9.50 -34.14 -2.21
C LEU A 171 -10.88 -34.62 -2.64
N TRP A 172 -11.45 -33.99 -3.66
CA TRP A 172 -12.77 -34.27 -4.20
C TRP A 172 -12.68 -34.83 -5.61
N ASP A 173 -13.59 -35.73 -5.93
CA ASP A 173 -13.94 -36.07 -7.30
C ASP A 173 -14.98 -35.06 -7.82
N LEU A 174 -14.73 -34.43 -8.96
CA LEU A 174 -15.66 -33.45 -9.54
C LEU A 174 -16.87 -34.09 -10.22
N GLU A 175 -16.76 -35.35 -10.66
CA GLU A 175 -17.86 -36.06 -11.33
C GLU A 175 -18.88 -36.55 -10.30
N VAL A 176 -18.39 -37.20 -9.25
CA VAL A 176 -19.22 -37.81 -8.19
C VAL A 176 -19.51 -36.83 -7.06
N LYS A 177 -18.69 -35.78 -6.90
CA LYS A 177 -18.76 -34.80 -5.79
C LYS A 177 -18.58 -35.42 -4.41
N GLU A 178 -17.77 -36.46 -4.32
CA GLU A 178 -17.45 -37.14 -3.07
C GLU A 178 -16.01 -36.86 -2.64
N VAL A 179 -15.78 -36.94 -1.33
CA VAL A 179 -14.44 -36.79 -0.75
C VAL A 179 -13.68 -38.08 -0.96
N LEU A 180 -12.68 -38.05 -1.85
CA LEU A 180 -11.76 -39.16 -2.08
C LEU A 180 -10.81 -39.34 -0.89
N ARG A 181 -10.25 -38.23 -0.37
CA ARG A 181 -9.31 -38.25 0.75
C ARG A 181 -9.37 -36.99 1.60
N THR A 182 -8.96 -37.14 2.85
CA THR A 182 -8.73 -36.04 3.79
C THR A 182 -7.31 -36.12 4.34
N PHE A 183 -6.56 -35.03 4.23
CA PHE A 183 -5.22 -34.85 4.78
C PHE A 183 -5.31 -34.03 6.07
N THR A 184 -4.51 -34.41 7.07
CA THR A 184 -4.41 -33.67 8.35
C THR A 184 -3.61 -32.40 8.12
N GLY A 185 -4.27 -31.35 7.62
CA GLY A 185 -3.61 -30.16 7.05
C GLY A 185 -2.67 -29.43 8.01
N HIS A 186 -3.12 -28.30 8.55
CA HIS A 186 -2.29 -27.44 9.39
C HIS A 186 -3.03 -27.05 10.67
N LYS A 187 -2.30 -26.55 11.68
CA LYS A 187 -2.92 -26.07 12.93
C LYS A 187 -3.74 -24.80 12.70
N SER A 188 -3.31 -23.99 11.74
CA SER A 188 -3.98 -22.77 11.30
C SER A 188 -4.51 -22.90 9.87
N GLU A 189 -5.40 -21.99 9.47
CA GLU A 189 -6.01 -21.96 8.14
C GLU A 189 -4.97 -22.01 7.01
N VAL A 190 -5.24 -22.87 6.02
CA VAL A 190 -4.40 -23.00 4.82
C VAL A 190 -4.70 -21.85 3.88
N MET A 191 -3.67 -21.10 3.50
CA MET A 191 -3.81 -19.93 2.63
C MET A 191 -3.51 -20.24 1.17
N PHE A 192 -2.61 -21.19 0.91
CA PHE A 192 -2.16 -21.49 -0.44
C PHE A 192 -2.04 -22.99 -0.64
N LEU A 193 -2.41 -23.43 -1.85
CA LEU A 193 -2.23 -24.77 -2.36
C LEU A 193 -1.54 -24.67 -3.72
N TYR A 194 -0.50 -25.48 -3.93
CA TYR A 194 0.22 -25.52 -5.20
C TYR A 194 0.34 -26.95 -5.69
N TYR A 195 0.03 -27.18 -6.96
CA TYR A 195 0.19 -28.48 -7.60
C TYR A 195 1.66 -28.68 -8.01
N VAL A 196 2.19 -29.89 -7.81
CA VAL A 196 3.55 -30.24 -8.21
C VAL A 196 3.53 -31.59 -8.90
N ASN A 197 3.93 -31.63 -10.17
CA ASN A 197 4.10 -32.88 -10.91
C ASN A 197 5.57 -33.03 -11.32
N PRO A 198 6.39 -33.80 -10.57
CA PRO A 198 7.80 -34.00 -10.88
C PRO A 198 8.08 -34.88 -12.11
N TYR A 199 7.07 -35.25 -12.91
CA TYR A 199 7.18 -36.21 -14.03
C TYR A 199 7.82 -37.56 -13.65
N SER A 200 7.93 -37.83 -12.34
CA SER A 200 8.51 -39.03 -11.77
C SER A 200 7.47 -40.15 -11.70
N ARG A 201 7.94 -41.41 -11.79
CA ARG A 201 7.10 -42.60 -11.54
C ARG A 201 6.48 -42.62 -10.14
N ASP A 202 7.02 -41.83 -9.20
CA ASP A 202 6.60 -41.78 -7.81
C ASP A 202 5.34 -40.94 -7.56
N GLY A 203 4.76 -40.32 -8.59
CA GLY A 203 3.42 -39.71 -8.56
C GLY A 203 3.35 -38.20 -8.45
N SER A 204 2.11 -37.67 -8.44
CA SER A 204 1.83 -36.24 -8.28
C SER A 204 1.81 -35.84 -6.80
N TYR A 205 2.16 -34.59 -6.53
CA TYR A 205 2.18 -34.01 -5.19
C TYR A 205 1.45 -32.67 -5.15
N PHE A 206 1.12 -32.21 -3.95
CA PHE A 206 0.74 -30.81 -3.73
C PHE A 206 1.45 -30.26 -2.51
N MET A 207 1.63 -28.94 -2.49
CA MET A 207 2.18 -28.20 -1.37
C MET A 207 1.12 -27.32 -0.74
N SER A 208 1.11 -27.25 0.58
CA SER A 208 0.20 -26.39 1.34
C SER A 208 0.95 -25.52 2.34
N GLY A 209 0.50 -24.27 2.44
CA GLY A 209 1.03 -23.29 3.39
C GLY A 209 -0.07 -22.69 4.24
N SER A 210 0.22 -22.52 5.53
CA SER A 210 -0.71 -21.91 6.49
C SER A 210 -0.42 -20.43 6.71
N LYS A 211 -1.44 -19.69 7.15
CA LYS A 211 -1.35 -18.27 7.50
C LYS A 211 -0.36 -17.96 8.62
N GLY A 212 -0.18 -18.90 9.56
CA GLY A 212 0.61 -18.71 10.78
C GLY A 212 1.87 -19.56 10.87
N ASP A 213 1.99 -20.58 10.02
CA ASP A 213 3.10 -21.53 10.10
C ASP A 213 4.28 -21.08 9.25
N ARG A 214 5.48 -21.38 9.75
CA ARG A 214 6.75 -21.12 9.05
C ARG A 214 7.20 -22.32 8.22
N THR A 215 6.26 -23.21 7.92
CA THR A 215 6.54 -24.46 7.22
C THR A 215 5.59 -24.64 6.05
N LEU A 216 6.10 -25.08 4.91
CA LEU A 216 5.29 -25.62 3.83
C LEU A 216 5.30 -27.14 3.92
N SER A 217 4.12 -27.73 3.86
CA SER A 217 3.95 -29.19 3.90
C SER A 217 3.67 -29.70 2.51
N CYS A 218 4.35 -30.77 2.09
CA CYS A 218 4.17 -31.45 0.82
C CYS A 218 3.47 -32.78 1.05
N TRP A 219 2.52 -33.12 0.18
CA TRP A 219 1.62 -34.26 0.32
C TRP A 219 1.58 -35.04 -0.99
N SER A 220 1.49 -36.37 -0.89
CA SER A 220 1.36 -37.22 -2.08
C SER A 220 -0.09 -37.35 -2.51
N LEU A 221 -0.33 -37.22 -3.81
CA LEU A 221 -1.63 -37.48 -4.44
C LEU A 221 -1.78 -38.93 -4.89
N ASN A 222 -0.80 -39.80 -4.69
CA ASN A 222 -0.97 -41.21 -5.06
C ASN A 222 -1.99 -41.93 -4.19
N THR A 223 -2.91 -42.63 -4.84
CA THR A 223 -3.98 -43.41 -4.21
C THR A 223 -3.45 -44.60 -3.38
N ASN A 224 -2.27 -45.12 -3.73
CA ASN A 224 -1.68 -46.31 -3.10
C ASN A 224 -1.02 -46.04 -1.73
N VAL A 225 -0.88 -44.77 -1.34
CA VAL A 225 -0.27 -44.38 -0.06
C VAL A 225 -1.39 -43.89 0.87
N SER A 226 -1.82 -44.73 1.80
CA SER A 226 -2.91 -44.47 2.76
C SER A 226 -2.52 -43.50 3.89
N GLU A 227 -1.52 -42.66 3.66
CA GLU A 227 -0.90 -41.88 4.71
C GLU A 227 -1.50 -40.48 4.74
N LYS A 228 -2.09 -40.14 5.88
CA LYS A 228 -2.73 -38.83 6.08
C LYS A 228 -1.73 -37.70 6.37
N ASN A 229 -0.46 -38.03 6.58
CA ASN A 229 0.61 -37.12 7.02
C ASN A 229 1.42 -36.59 5.83
N ALA A 230 2.08 -35.45 6.04
CA ALA A 230 2.93 -34.83 5.03
C ALA A 230 4.15 -35.71 4.70
N VAL A 231 4.52 -35.73 3.42
CA VAL A 231 5.68 -36.44 2.87
C VAL A 231 6.96 -35.66 3.20
N ALA A 232 6.94 -34.34 3.08
CA ALA A 232 8.07 -33.48 3.39
C ALA A 232 7.60 -32.13 3.93
N ASN A 233 8.38 -31.56 4.84
CA ASN A 233 8.12 -30.23 5.41
C ASN A 233 9.32 -29.32 5.10
N PHE A 234 9.07 -28.15 4.51
CA PHE A 234 10.09 -27.14 4.21
C PHE A 234 10.05 -26.05 5.27
N LEU A 235 11.15 -25.81 5.97
CA LEU A 235 11.22 -24.89 7.11
C LEU A 235 11.81 -23.54 6.71
N MET A 236 11.10 -22.47 7.05
CA MET A 236 11.48 -21.07 6.82
C MET A 236 11.67 -20.30 8.14
N GLU A 237 12.26 -19.10 8.02
CA GLU A 237 12.52 -18.23 9.17
C GLU A 237 11.27 -17.49 9.68
N ASP A 238 10.36 -17.13 8.77
CA ASP A 238 9.12 -16.38 9.04
C ASP A 238 7.97 -16.87 8.11
N ILE A 239 6.81 -16.23 8.17
CA ILE A 239 5.56 -16.63 7.48
C ILE A 239 5.66 -16.45 5.96
N VAL A 240 5.18 -17.44 5.22
CA VAL A 240 5.17 -17.47 3.75
C VAL A 240 4.08 -16.56 3.19
N LEU A 241 4.42 -15.74 2.20
CA LEU A 241 3.47 -14.88 1.48
C LEU A 241 3.16 -15.37 0.07
N ASN A 242 4.17 -15.88 -0.64
CA ASN A 242 4.01 -16.39 -2.00
C ASN A 242 5.06 -17.48 -2.26
N VAL A 243 4.71 -18.45 -3.09
CA VAL A 243 5.60 -19.54 -3.50
C VAL A 243 5.54 -19.67 -5.00
N SER A 244 6.70 -19.74 -5.63
CA SER A 244 6.84 -20.18 -7.01
C SER A 244 7.53 -21.53 -7.03
N ILE A 245 6.98 -22.45 -7.80
CA ILE A 245 7.49 -23.80 -7.97
C ILE A 245 7.81 -24.00 -9.44
N ASN A 246 8.97 -24.59 -9.72
CA ASN A 246 9.35 -25.06 -11.03
C ASN A 246 9.84 -26.51 -10.90
N VAL A 247 9.51 -27.34 -11.88
CA VAL A 247 9.95 -28.74 -11.95
C VAL A 247 10.87 -28.85 -13.15
N GLU A 248 12.10 -29.30 -12.91
CA GLU A 248 13.03 -29.64 -13.99
C GLU A 248 12.68 -30.99 -14.64
N ASP A 249 13.10 -31.21 -15.88
CA ASP A 249 12.89 -32.45 -16.64
C ASP A 249 13.43 -33.70 -15.90
N ASP A 250 14.47 -33.52 -15.08
CA ASP A 250 15.06 -34.56 -14.23
C ASP A 250 14.17 -34.94 -13.02
N GLY A 251 13.04 -34.27 -12.85
CA GLY A 251 12.09 -34.41 -11.75
C GLY A 251 12.52 -33.70 -10.46
N THR A 252 13.55 -32.86 -10.51
CA THR A 252 13.94 -32.03 -9.36
C THR A 252 12.96 -30.86 -9.21
N THR A 253 12.43 -30.67 -8.00
CA THR A 253 11.53 -29.55 -7.71
C THR A 253 12.35 -28.39 -7.16
N GLN A 254 12.34 -27.29 -7.88
CA GLN A 254 12.83 -26.00 -7.42
C GLN A 254 11.68 -25.20 -6.83
N MET A 255 11.91 -24.60 -5.67
CA MET A 255 10.92 -23.78 -4.99
C MET A 255 11.55 -22.50 -4.46
N ALA A 256 10.90 -21.38 -4.72
CA ALA A 256 11.25 -20.07 -4.22
C ALA A 256 10.07 -19.57 -3.39
N ALA A 257 10.28 -19.48 -2.08
CA ALA A 257 9.26 -19.03 -1.13
C ALA A 257 9.62 -17.63 -0.63
N THR A 258 8.74 -16.66 -0.89
CA THR A 258 8.86 -15.29 -0.40
C THR A 258 8.21 -15.18 0.96
N VAL A 259 8.95 -14.62 1.91
CA VAL A 259 8.57 -14.55 3.31
C VAL A 259 8.22 -13.12 3.71
N ARG A 260 7.38 -12.96 4.74
CA ARG A 260 6.96 -11.65 5.27
C ARG A 260 8.12 -10.74 5.69
N SER A 261 9.23 -11.31 6.18
CA SER A 261 10.47 -10.59 6.47
C SER A 261 11.10 -9.89 5.26
N GLY A 262 10.64 -10.17 4.04
CA GLY A 262 11.13 -9.55 2.80
C GLY A 262 12.29 -10.31 2.16
N VAL A 263 12.44 -11.59 2.49
CA VAL A 263 13.52 -12.47 2.04
C VAL A 263 12.92 -13.61 1.23
N VAL A 264 13.69 -14.14 0.27
CA VAL A 264 13.29 -15.32 -0.53
C VAL A 264 14.15 -16.51 -0.13
N HIS A 265 13.51 -17.60 0.26
CA HIS A 265 14.18 -18.87 0.49
C HIS A 265 14.07 -19.77 -0.73
N PHE A 266 15.22 -20.16 -1.27
CA PHE A 266 15.35 -21.05 -2.41
C PHE A 266 15.66 -22.48 -1.98
N TYR A 267 14.89 -23.42 -2.51
CA TYR A 267 14.99 -24.85 -2.27
C TYR A 267 15.15 -25.58 -3.60
N ARG A 268 15.96 -26.62 -3.60
CA ARG A 268 16.07 -27.59 -4.69
C ARG A 268 16.04 -28.97 -4.08
N HIS A 269 14.98 -29.73 -4.35
CA HIS A 269 14.78 -31.04 -3.76
C HIS A 269 14.01 -31.96 -4.71
N THR A 270 14.47 -33.20 -4.83
CA THR A 270 13.75 -34.27 -5.54
C THR A 270 12.76 -34.92 -4.60
N LEU A 271 11.47 -34.86 -4.92
CA LEU A 271 10.41 -35.47 -4.13
C LEU A 271 10.40 -36.99 -4.40
N ASN A 272 11.17 -37.76 -3.64
CA ASN A 272 11.36 -39.21 -3.82
C ASN A 272 10.94 -40.05 -2.60
N GLY A 273 9.93 -39.57 -1.86
CA GLY A 273 9.40 -40.24 -0.68
C GLY A 273 9.51 -39.41 0.60
N LYS A 274 9.31 -40.06 1.75
CA LYS A 274 9.17 -39.39 3.04
C LYS A 274 10.48 -38.79 3.56
N SER A 275 10.46 -37.50 3.86
CA SER A 275 11.48 -36.83 4.65
C SER A 275 11.03 -36.66 6.10
N GLY A 276 11.61 -37.44 7.02
CA GLY A 276 11.32 -37.32 8.45
C GLY A 276 11.89 -36.06 9.11
N LYS A 277 12.84 -35.38 8.46
CA LYS A 277 13.41 -34.10 8.95
C LYS A 277 12.91 -32.94 8.08
N PRO A 278 12.65 -31.77 8.68
CA PRO A 278 12.30 -30.59 7.91
C PRO A 278 13.48 -30.13 7.03
N ILE A 279 13.18 -29.88 5.76
CA ILE A 279 14.13 -29.46 4.73
C ILE A 279 14.42 -27.98 4.93
N LYS A 280 15.70 -27.64 5.09
CA LYS A 280 16.17 -26.26 5.23
C LYS A 280 16.45 -25.63 3.86
N PRO A 281 16.37 -24.30 3.74
CA PRO A 281 16.66 -23.61 2.49
C PRO A 281 18.11 -23.84 2.09
N LYS A 282 18.33 -23.98 0.78
CA LYS A 282 19.67 -24.12 0.20
C LYS A 282 20.36 -22.77 0.15
N THR A 283 19.61 -21.75 -0.29
CA THR A 283 20.06 -20.38 -0.40
C THR A 283 18.95 -19.43 0.03
N THR A 284 19.32 -18.39 0.75
CA THR A 284 18.45 -17.30 1.19
C THR A 284 18.87 -16.03 0.44
N ILE A 285 17.95 -15.43 -0.31
CA ILE A 285 18.19 -14.26 -1.15
C ILE A 285 17.63 -13.03 -0.46
N GLN A 286 18.46 -12.02 -0.28
CA GLN A 286 18.10 -10.76 0.36
C GLN A 286 18.57 -9.58 -0.49
N VAL A 287 17.74 -8.56 -0.64
CA VAL A 287 18.11 -7.30 -1.29
C VAL A 287 18.41 -6.26 -0.23
N VAL A 288 19.49 -5.52 -0.40
CA VAL A 288 19.93 -4.50 0.55
C VAL A 288 20.34 -3.21 -0.16
N SER A 289 20.03 -2.07 0.46
CA SER A 289 20.49 -0.76 -0.01
C SER A 289 21.90 -0.42 0.44
N ASP A 290 22.71 0.13 -0.48
CA ASP A 290 24.02 0.71 -0.16
C ASP A 290 23.87 2.17 0.30
N THR A 291 24.15 2.41 1.57
CA THR A 291 24.21 3.73 2.21
C THR A 291 25.67 4.16 2.33
N GLY A 292 26.33 4.38 1.20
CA GLY A 292 27.77 4.68 1.11
C GLY A 292 28.29 5.98 1.75
N GLN A 293 27.74 6.46 2.88
CA GLN A 293 28.20 7.68 3.58
C GLN A 293 28.14 7.65 5.12
N SER A 294 27.82 6.53 5.79
CA SER A 294 27.92 6.44 7.25
C SER A 294 29.09 5.54 7.67
N GLU A 295 29.92 6.04 8.59
CA GLU A 295 31.02 5.28 9.23
C GLU A 295 30.53 4.04 10.02
N GLU A 296 29.21 3.92 10.20
CA GLU A 296 28.54 2.71 10.66
C GLU A 296 27.94 2.00 9.43
N GLU A 297 28.35 0.74 9.19
CA GLU A 297 27.86 -0.16 8.12
C GLU A 297 26.37 -0.55 8.32
N VAL A 298 25.47 0.43 8.38
CA VAL A 298 24.03 0.20 8.52
C VAL A 298 23.43 -0.11 7.15
N VAL A 299 23.43 -1.40 6.85
CA VAL A 299 22.94 -2.07 5.65
C VAL A 299 21.41 -2.21 5.76
N ASN A 300 20.66 -1.35 5.05
CA ASN A 300 19.18 -1.27 5.16
C ASN A 300 18.48 -2.23 4.19
N PRO A 301 17.80 -3.30 4.67
CA PRO A 301 17.20 -4.31 3.81
C PRO A 301 16.01 -3.76 3.02
N ILE A 302 15.96 -4.09 1.72
CA ILE A 302 14.83 -3.81 0.84
C ILE A 302 13.94 -5.06 0.80
N ARG A 303 12.64 -4.87 1.04
CA ARG A 303 11.66 -5.96 1.06
C ARG A 303 11.46 -6.56 -0.33
N ILE A 304 11.55 -7.88 -0.43
CA ILE A 304 11.08 -8.63 -1.59
C ILE A 304 9.58 -8.95 -1.40
N VAL A 305 8.75 -8.56 -2.35
CA VAL A 305 7.29 -8.73 -2.32
C VAL A 305 6.87 -10.06 -2.96
N GLY A 306 7.58 -10.50 -4.01
CA GLY A 306 7.27 -11.75 -4.70
C GLY A 306 8.47 -12.27 -5.49
N ALA A 307 8.45 -13.57 -5.77
CA ALA A 307 9.43 -14.25 -6.60
C ALA A 307 8.74 -15.22 -7.55
N PHE A 308 9.25 -15.34 -8.78
CA PHE A 308 8.69 -16.19 -9.83
C PHE A 308 9.81 -16.83 -10.66
N HIS A 309 9.79 -18.15 -10.83
CA HIS A 309 10.70 -18.84 -11.75
C HIS A 309 10.24 -18.59 -13.18
N ARG A 310 11.06 -17.93 -14.00
CA ARG A 310 10.81 -17.82 -15.44
C ARG A 310 11.21 -19.10 -16.14
N ASP A 311 12.42 -19.56 -15.84
CA ASP A 311 13.02 -20.77 -16.40
C ASP A 311 13.54 -21.68 -15.28
N SER A 312 14.20 -22.77 -15.64
CA SER A 312 14.89 -23.68 -14.70
C SER A 312 16.05 -23.02 -13.94
N GLU A 313 16.61 -21.93 -14.45
CA GLU A 313 17.77 -21.25 -13.86
C GLU A 313 17.49 -19.83 -13.38
N THR A 314 16.48 -19.17 -13.95
CA THR A 314 16.23 -17.74 -13.76
C THR A 314 15.05 -17.50 -12.83
N LEU A 315 15.27 -16.71 -11.79
CA LEU A 315 14.27 -16.29 -10.83
C LEU A 315 14.03 -14.78 -10.98
N CYS A 316 12.82 -14.39 -11.32
CA CYS A 316 12.36 -13.00 -11.27
C CYS A 316 12.01 -12.64 -9.83
N ILE A 317 12.62 -11.59 -9.28
CA ILE A 317 12.30 -11.05 -7.96
C ILE A 317 11.70 -9.64 -8.09
N GLY A 318 10.59 -9.41 -7.42
CA GLY A 318 10.00 -8.08 -7.25
C GLY A 318 10.36 -7.52 -5.88
N HIS A 319 11.25 -6.52 -5.84
CA HIS A 319 11.70 -5.88 -4.60
C HIS A 319 11.36 -4.39 -4.57
N GLY A 320 11.06 -3.85 -3.40
CA GLY A 320 10.76 -2.42 -3.24
C GLY A 320 9.62 -2.15 -2.26
N THR A 321 8.93 -1.03 -2.48
CA THR A 321 7.74 -0.63 -1.71
C THR A 321 6.51 -0.72 -2.61
N ASP A 322 5.31 -0.76 -2.04
CA ASP A 322 4.05 -0.89 -2.80
C ASP A 322 3.79 0.26 -3.80
N VAL A 323 4.57 1.35 -3.70
CA VAL A 323 4.56 2.50 -4.61
C VAL A 323 5.68 2.43 -5.66
N LEU A 324 6.82 1.85 -5.30
CA LEU A 324 8.01 1.72 -6.13
C LEU A 324 8.49 0.28 -6.07
N LEU A 325 7.80 -0.57 -6.83
CA LEU A 325 8.18 -1.96 -7.02
C LEU A 325 9.10 -2.06 -8.22
N THR A 326 10.20 -2.80 -8.07
CA THR A 326 11.16 -3.05 -9.14
C THR A 326 11.37 -4.54 -9.34
N PHE A 327 11.42 -4.98 -10.60
CA PHE A 327 11.64 -6.38 -10.98
C PHE A 327 13.04 -6.60 -11.54
N GLU A 328 13.67 -7.68 -11.13
CA GLU A 328 14.99 -8.10 -11.61
C GLU A 328 15.03 -9.62 -11.78
N ASN A 329 15.65 -10.09 -12.86
CA ASN A 329 15.94 -11.51 -13.06
C ASN A 329 17.31 -11.85 -12.47
N ILE A 330 17.35 -12.84 -11.59
CA ILE A 330 18.55 -13.29 -10.90
C ILE A 330 18.73 -14.80 -11.06
N VAL A 331 19.98 -15.26 -11.01
CA VAL A 331 20.30 -16.69 -10.98
C VAL A 331 20.65 -17.07 -9.54
N PRO A 332 19.87 -17.94 -8.88
CA PRO A 332 20.12 -18.30 -7.49
C PRO A 332 21.48 -18.95 -7.29
N ASN A 333 22.38 -18.29 -6.56
CA ASN A 333 23.70 -18.85 -6.28
C ASN A 333 23.61 -19.95 -5.21
N THR A 334 23.55 -21.19 -5.70
CA THR A 334 23.40 -22.41 -4.91
C THR A 334 24.62 -22.76 -4.04
N SER A 335 25.78 -22.12 -4.25
CA SER A 335 27.02 -22.40 -3.50
C SER A 335 27.07 -21.72 -2.13
N ARG A 336 26.34 -20.60 -1.95
CA ARG A 336 26.32 -19.82 -0.72
C ARG A 336 24.96 -19.96 -0.04
N LYS A 337 24.96 -20.02 1.29
CA LYS A 337 23.73 -20.02 2.09
C LYS A 337 22.97 -18.69 2.02
N LEU A 338 23.69 -17.58 1.88
CA LEU A 338 23.14 -16.24 1.79
C LEU A 338 23.59 -15.59 0.47
N HIS A 339 22.63 -15.08 -0.30
CA HIS A 339 22.85 -14.36 -1.53
C HIS A 339 22.32 -12.92 -1.38
N CYS A 340 23.21 -12.01 -1.00
CA CYS A 340 22.88 -10.60 -0.84
C CYS A 340 23.06 -9.83 -2.14
N LEU A 341 22.01 -9.13 -2.56
CA LEU A 341 22.01 -8.22 -3.71
C LEU A 341 22.06 -6.79 -3.21
N ILE A 342 23.14 -6.08 -3.51
CA ILE A 342 23.31 -4.67 -3.14
C ILE A 342 22.73 -3.81 -4.26
N ARG A 343 21.73 -2.98 -3.95
CA ARG A 343 21.05 -2.08 -4.89
C ARG A 343 20.99 -0.67 -4.34
N GLN A 344 20.80 0.32 -5.20
CA GLN A 344 20.52 1.67 -4.74
C GLN A 344 19.03 1.79 -4.40
N ASP A 345 18.71 2.49 -3.32
CA ASP A 345 17.33 2.70 -2.91
C ASP A 345 16.55 3.44 -4.03
N PRO A 346 15.45 2.87 -4.57
CA PRO A 346 14.68 3.47 -5.65
C PRO A 346 14.11 4.86 -5.31
N GLN A 347 13.97 5.22 -4.03
CA GLN A 347 13.58 6.59 -3.65
C GLN A 347 14.62 7.64 -4.06
N LYS A 348 15.92 7.31 -4.05
CA LYS A 348 17.01 8.23 -4.46
C LYS A 348 17.09 8.42 -5.98
N LEU A 349 16.62 7.44 -6.76
CA LEU A 349 16.61 7.49 -8.23
C LEU A 349 15.63 8.54 -8.80
N LYS A 350 14.47 8.75 -8.16
CA LYS A 350 13.52 9.80 -8.59
C LYS A 350 14.01 11.22 -8.29
N SER A 351 14.75 11.44 -7.20
CA SER A 351 15.39 12.73 -6.95
C SER A 351 16.43 13.09 -8.02
N GLN A 352 17.05 12.11 -8.68
CA GLN A 352 17.99 12.35 -9.78
C GLN A 352 17.33 12.52 -11.15
N LYS A 353 16.23 11.80 -11.45
CA LYS A 353 15.54 11.95 -12.74
C LYS A 353 14.89 13.32 -12.94
N ASN A 354 14.50 14.02 -11.86
CA ASN A 354 14.00 15.40 -11.95
C ASN A 354 15.08 16.45 -12.27
N LEU A 355 16.37 16.08 -12.34
CA LEU A 355 17.46 16.95 -12.77
C LEU A 355 17.79 16.84 -14.27
N GLN A 356 17.22 15.87 -14.99
CA GLN A 356 17.47 15.66 -16.42
C GLN A 356 16.24 15.96 -17.29
N SER A 357 15.64 17.14 -17.15
CA SER A 357 14.73 17.68 -18.18
C SER A 357 14.55 19.18 -18.08
N THR A 358 15.62 19.95 -18.31
CA THR A 358 15.55 21.26 -18.98
C THR A 358 16.81 21.41 -19.82
N LYS A 359 16.68 21.23 -21.15
CA LYS A 359 17.73 21.61 -22.10
C LYS A 359 17.81 23.14 -22.13
N THR A 360 18.57 23.72 -21.22
CA THR A 360 19.04 25.10 -21.35
C THR A 360 20.37 25.02 -22.08
N ILE A 361 20.36 25.37 -23.37
CA ILE A 361 21.58 25.53 -24.16
C ILE A 361 22.33 26.72 -23.57
N THR A 362 23.51 26.48 -22.98
CA THR A 362 24.43 27.55 -22.60
C THR A 362 25.17 28.03 -23.85
N PRO A 363 25.18 29.33 -24.18
CA PRO A 363 25.91 29.83 -25.33
C PRO A 363 27.42 29.69 -25.12
N VAL A 364 28.13 29.30 -26.18
CA VAL A 364 29.59 29.37 -26.25
C VAL A 364 29.97 30.85 -26.30
N VAL A 365 30.60 31.35 -25.23
CA VAL A 365 31.16 32.70 -25.18
C VAL A 365 32.68 32.57 -25.30
N ASN A 366 33.22 33.22 -26.33
CA ASN A 366 34.66 33.30 -26.63
C ASN A 366 35.47 33.87 -25.44
N ASP A 367 36.72 33.41 -25.30
CA ASP A 367 37.71 33.62 -24.22
C ASP A 367 38.11 35.09 -23.91
N SER A 368 37.17 36.00 -23.66
CA SER A 368 37.50 37.36 -23.22
C SER A 368 36.52 37.96 -22.23
N VAL A 369 36.05 37.17 -21.26
CA VAL A 369 35.31 37.70 -20.11
C VAL A 369 35.87 37.13 -18.81
N GLN A 370 36.40 38.02 -17.98
CA GLN A 370 37.02 37.74 -16.69
C GLN A 370 35.94 37.56 -15.62
N TYR A 371 35.69 36.32 -15.21
CA TYR A 371 34.81 36.00 -14.08
C TYR A 371 35.63 35.82 -12.80
N LEU A 372 35.35 36.67 -11.81
CA LEU A 372 35.83 36.50 -10.44
C LEU A 372 35.00 35.40 -9.74
N THR A 373 35.58 34.21 -9.59
CA THR A 373 35.12 33.20 -8.65
C THR A 373 36.20 32.99 -7.58
N PRO A 374 35.85 32.80 -6.30
CA PRO A 374 36.73 32.13 -5.36
C PRO A 374 36.51 30.62 -5.47
N GLU A 375 37.59 29.93 -5.81
CA GLU A 375 37.71 28.48 -5.89
C GLU A 375 37.30 27.77 -4.58
N THR A 376 36.60 26.65 -4.70
CA THR A 376 36.71 25.54 -3.74
C THR A 376 36.97 24.27 -4.52
N SER A 377 38.24 24.07 -4.89
CA SER A 377 38.78 22.74 -5.14
C SER A 377 39.28 22.15 -3.82
N VAL A 378 39.05 20.86 -3.69
CA VAL A 378 39.36 20.00 -2.55
C VAL A 378 40.88 19.87 -2.43
N ILE A 379 41.50 20.33 -1.33
CA ILE A 379 42.81 19.82 -0.89
C ILE A 379 42.83 19.63 0.63
N SER A 380 43.17 18.40 0.98
CA SER A 380 43.59 17.85 2.25
C SER A 380 44.54 18.71 3.08
N SER A 381 44.42 18.55 4.39
CA SER A 381 45.36 18.97 5.44
C SER A 381 46.85 18.97 5.03
N THR A 382 47.54 20.10 5.18
CA THR A 382 48.90 20.14 5.74
C THR A 382 49.32 21.55 6.18
N LYS A 383 49.83 21.61 7.42
CA LYS A 383 50.81 22.51 8.05
C LYS A 383 50.83 24.02 7.73
N ARG A 384 50.63 24.78 8.82
CA ARG A 384 50.96 26.19 9.08
C ARG A 384 52.21 26.71 8.37
N LYS A 385 52.10 27.93 7.83
CA LYS A 385 53.19 28.92 7.85
C LYS A 385 52.59 30.32 8.07
N ASN A 386 53.24 31.02 8.99
CA ASN A 386 52.91 32.35 9.50
C ASN A 386 53.41 33.39 8.49
N ASP A 387 52.57 34.36 8.11
CA ASP A 387 53.06 35.63 7.59
C ASP A 387 52.11 36.75 8.05
N GLY A 388 52.69 37.70 8.77
CA GLY A 388 51.95 38.80 9.39
C GLY A 388 51.84 39.97 8.43
N THR A 389 50.76 40.75 8.55
CA THR A 389 50.82 42.20 8.79
C THR A 389 49.43 42.83 8.80
N LEU A 390 49.28 43.83 9.69
CA LEU A 390 48.23 44.85 9.81
C LEU A 390 46.90 44.47 10.48
N GLU A 391 46.97 44.05 11.74
CA GLU A 391 45.85 44.26 12.67
C GLU A 391 45.97 45.65 13.32
N VAL A 392 44.97 46.50 13.06
CA VAL A 392 44.76 47.74 13.83
C VAL A 392 44.50 47.35 15.29
N PRO A 393 45.20 47.95 16.28
CA PRO A 393 45.13 47.54 17.67
C PRO A 393 43.70 47.64 18.22
N MET A 394 43.34 46.64 19.04
CA MET A 394 42.02 46.44 19.63
C MET A 394 41.51 47.66 20.43
N GLU A 395 42.41 48.52 20.91
CA GLU A 395 42.10 49.75 21.64
C GLU A 395 41.32 50.77 20.79
N LYS A 396 41.71 51.01 19.53
CA LYS A 396 40.97 51.90 18.61
C LYS A 396 39.61 51.34 18.18
N ARG A 397 39.40 50.03 18.31
CA ARG A 397 38.09 49.39 18.07
C ARG A 397 37.16 49.49 19.27
N LEU A 398 37.71 49.55 20.47
CA LEU A 398 36.95 49.69 21.73
C LEU A 398 36.53 51.14 21.99
N GLU A 399 37.30 52.14 21.55
CA GLU A 399 36.92 53.57 21.69
C GLU A 399 35.62 53.93 20.96
N ASN A 400 35.32 53.29 19.84
CA ASN A 400 34.05 53.50 19.11
C ASN A 400 32.84 52.78 19.73
N LEU A 401 33.05 51.95 20.76
CA LEU A 401 31.99 51.20 21.44
C LEU A 401 31.46 51.87 22.72
N SER A 402 32.16 52.89 23.23
CA SER A 402 31.79 53.61 24.45
C SER A 402 31.07 54.92 24.16
N LEU A 403 29.81 54.85 23.74
CA LEU A 403 28.87 55.97 23.79
C LEU A 403 27.77 55.68 24.82
N GLY A 404 27.77 56.46 25.91
CA GLY A 404 26.65 56.60 26.86
C GLY A 404 26.83 55.86 28.19
N LYS A 405 27.52 56.48 29.15
CA LYS A 405 27.34 56.18 30.58
C LYS A 405 25.88 56.49 30.96
N ALA A 406 25.14 55.49 31.43
CA ALA A 406 23.97 55.68 32.28
C ALA A 406 24.16 54.82 33.54
N GLU A 407 23.91 55.44 34.69
CA GLU A 407 24.22 54.98 36.04
C GLU A 407 23.33 53.82 36.51
N GLY A 408 23.83 53.08 37.51
CA GLY A 408 22.99 52.33 38.46
C GLY A 408 23.07 50.81 38.33
N GLY A 409 23.80 50.18 39.24
CA GLY A 409 23.99 48.74 39.31
C GLY A 409 22.69 47.94 39.45
N LYS A 410 22.44 47.09 38.45
CA LYS A 410 21.71 45.81 38.58
C LYS A 410 22.42 44.80 37.68
N VAL A 411 22.51 43.56 38.17
CA VAL A 411 23.02 42.40 37.42
C VAL A 411 22.47 42.43 35.98
N PRO A 412 23.29 42.30 34.92
CA PRO A 412 22.81 42.48 33.56
C PRO A 412 21.78 41.41 33.24
N LYS A 413 20.51 41.80 33.19
CA LYS A 413 19.47 40.95 32.61
C LYS A 413 19.79 40.77 31.14
N ALA A 414 19.72 39.53 30.64
CA ALA A 414 19.96 39.17 29.25
C ALA A 414 18.81 39.67 28.34
N ASP A 415 18.51 40.97 28.38
CA ASP A 415 17.38 41.58 27.72
C ASP A 415 17.66 41.84 26.23
N ASN A 416 18.92 41.72 25.78
CA ASN A 416 19.27 41.88 24.37
C ASN A 416 20.53 41.09 23.95
N VAL A 417 20.55 40.72 22.67
CA VAL A 417 21.59 39.93 21.97
C VAL A 417 22.09 40.69 20.71
N ALA A 418 21.88 42.00 20.66
CA ALA A 418 22.15 42.81 19.45
C ALA A 418 23.64 42.82 19.07
N GLN A 419 24.54 42.88 20.04
CA GLN A 419 26.00 42.87 19.79
C GLN A 419 26.47 41.53 19.21
N LEU A 420 25.97 40.41 19.74
CA LEU A 420 26.26 39.07 19.22
C LEU A 420 25.69 38.86 17.81
N LEU A 421 24.53 39.44 17.53
CA LEU A 421 23.94 39.43 16.18
C LEU A 421 24.81 40.20 15.19
N ILE A 422 25.25 41.42 15.54
CA ILE A 422 26.12 42.23 14.68
C ILE A 422 27.46 41.51 14.43
N GLN A 423 28.04 40.93 15.48
CA GLN A 423 29.27 40.13 15.36
C GLN A 423 29.06 38.93 14.43
N GLY A 424 27.95 38.20 14.57
CA GLY A 424 27.59 37.07 13.70
C GLY A 424 27.40 37.50 12.25
N LEU A 425 26.74 38.64 12.00
CA LEU A 425 26.51 39.16 10.65
C LEU A 425 27.79 39.65 9.99
N HIS A 426 28.69 40.30 10.73
CA HIS A 426 29.97 40.78 10.19
C HIS A 426 30.97 39.64 9.94
N SER A 427 30.98 38.62 10.79
CA SER A 427 31.88 37.45 10.65
C SER A 427 31.31 36.35 9.74
N LYS A 428 30.03 36.44 9.35
CA LYS A 428 29.26 35.37 8.68
C LYS A 428 29.34 34.02 9.41
N ASP A 429 29.48 34.04 10.74
CA ASP A 429 29.56 32.83 11.55
C ASP A 429 28.16 32.21 11.73
N LYS A 430 27.93 31.10 11.01
CA LYS A 430 26.67 30.35 11.05
C LYS A 430 26.34 29.79 12.44
N LYS A 431 27.32 29.53 13.32
CA LYS A 431 27.06 28.99 14.67
C LYS A 431 26.50 30.06 15.59
N ILE A 432 27.09 31.25 15.56
CA ILE A 432 26.61 32.41 16.33
C ILE A 432 25.24 32.83 15.81
N LEU A 433 25.09 32.97 14.49
CA LEU A 433 23.81 33.36 13.88
C LEU A 433 22.69 32.36 14.21
N ARG A 434 22.95 31.04 14.16
CA ARG A 434 21.95 30.04 14.57
C ARG A 434 21.58 30.18 16.05
N THR A 435 22.55 30.39 16.93
CA THR A 435 22.30 30.53 18.37
C THR A 435 21.43 31.76 18.66
N VAL A 436 21.70 32.88 17.98
CA VAL A 436 20.94 34.12 18.16
C VAL A 436 19.55 34.05 17.52
N LEU A 437 19.45 33.55 16.28
CA LEU A 437 18.18 33.47 15.55
C LEU A 437 17.25 32.36 16.07
N TYR A 438 17.75 31.43 16.89
CA TYR A 438 16.95 30.41 17.58
C TYR A 438 16.34 30.90 18.91
N GLN A 439 16.51 32.19 19.24
CA GLN A 439 15.95 32.75 20.46
C GLN A 439 14.41 32.73 20.45
N LYS A 440 13.81 32.03 21.42
CA LYS A 440 12.35 31.85 21.55
C LYS A 440 11.63 33.03 22.23
N ASN A 441 12.36 33.82 23.02
CA ASN A 441 11.76 34.91 23.79
C ASN A 441 11.47 36.13 22.90
N GLU A 442 10.19 36.38 22.66
CA GLU A 442 9.68 37.44 21.79
C GLU A 442 10.09 38.86 22.27
N GLU A 443 10.18 39.07 23.58
CA GLU A 443 10.60 40.36 24.16
C GLU A 443 12.07 40.66 23.89
N VAL A 444 12.93 39.64 24.00
CA VAL A 444 14.36 39.75 23.70
C VAL A 444 14.56 40.04 22.21
N VAL A 445 13.85 39.33 21.33
CA VAL A 445 13.87 39.58 19.88
C VAL A 445 13.45 41.02 19.58
N ARG A 446 12.34 41.49 20.14
CA ARG A 446 11.86 42.87 19.96
C ARG A 446 12.89 43.90 20.43
N ASN A 447 13.49 43.70 21.60
CA ASN A 447 14.49 44.60 22.16
C ASN A 447 15.81 44.59 21.36
N THR A 448 16.18 43.44 20.76
CA THR A 448 17.34 43.36 19.87
C THR A 448 17.14 44.11 18.56
N VAL A 449 15.98 43.94 17.92
CA VAL A 449 15.65 44.60 16.65
C VAL A 449 15.60 46.12 16.80
N LYS A 450 15.09 46.62 17.93
CA LYS A 450 15.06 48.07 18.25
C LYS A 450 16.43 48.73 18.27
N ARG A 451 17.48 48.00 18.65
CA ARG A 451 18.85 48.54 18.84
C ARG A 451 19.77 48.27 17.65
N LEU A 452 19.26 47.67 16.59
CA LEU A 452 20.07 47.27 15.44
C LEU A 452 20.44 48.49 14.58
N PRO A 453 21.71 48.67 14.18
CA PRO A 453 22.13 49.73 13.28
C PRO A 453 21.64 49.49 11.85
N VAL A 454 21.49 50.57 11.08
CA VAL A 454 20.95 50.55 9.70
C VAL A 454 21.78 49.65 8.76
N THR A 455 23.09 49.56 9.00
CA THR A 455 24.02 48.75 8.21
C THR A 455 23.80 47.25 8.34
N ALA A 456 23.16 46.79 9.41
CA ALA A 456 22.98 45.37 9.70
C ALA A 456 21.68 44.78 9.11
N PHE A 457 20.75 45.60 8.60
CA PHE A 457 19.46 45.11 8.11
C PHE A 457 19.56 44.28 6.82
N VAL A 458 20.32 44.74 5.82
CA VAL A 458 20.44 44.01 4.55
C VAL A 458 21.08 42.62 4.74
N PRO A 459 22.21 42.48 5.45
CA PRO A 459 22.77 41.17 5.76
C PRO A 459 21.83 40.28 6.59
N LEU A 460 21.09 40.88 7.54
CA LEU A 460 20.13 40.15 8.37
C LEU A 460 18.95 39.61 7.55
N LEU A 461 18.41 40.40 6.61
CA LEU A 461 17.31 39.98 5.74
C LEU A 461 17.72 38.83 4.81
N GLN A 462 18.95 38.84 4.30
CA GLN A 462 19.49 37.74 3.47
C GLN A 462 19.63 36.44 4.28
N GLU A 463 20.19 36.51 5.48
CA GLU A 463 20.31 35.35 6.36
C GLU A 463 18.92 34.85 6.81
N LEU A 464 18.00 35.74 7.17
CA LEU A 464 16.61 35.38 7.52
C LEU A 464 15.87 34.74 6.35
N ALA A 465 16.10 35.19 5.11
CA ALA A 465 15.49 34.58 3.94
C ALA A 465 15.91 33.11 3.78
N SER A 466 17.21 32.82 3.96
CA SER A 466 17.72 31.45 3.98
C SER A 466 17.19 30.65 5.19
N TYR A 467 16.99 31.32 6.33
CA TYR A 467 16.55 30.69 7.57
C TYR A 467 15.05 30.32 7.55
N ILE A 468 14.21 31.15 6.91
CA ILE A 468 12.76 30.92 6.73
C ILE A 468 12.48 29.72 5.82
N GLN A 469 13.37 29.46 4.85
CA GLN A 469 13.33 28.28 3.98
C GLN A 469 13.70 26.97 4.72
N GLY A 470 14.24 27.06 5.93
CA GLY A 470 14.59 25.90 6.76
C GLY A 470 13.40 25.10 7.30
N LYS A 471 13.70 24.03 8.05
CA LYS A 471 12.71 23.12 8.66
C LYS A 471 11.87 23.84 9.74
N THR A 472 10.66 23.33 9.97
CA THR A 472 9.54 23.87 10.80
C THR A 472 9.90 24.92 11.86
N LEU A 473 10.77 24.61 12.82
CA LEU A 473 11.14 25.53 13.92
C LEU A 473 11.96 26.74 13.46
N SER A 474 12.90 26.56 12.52
CA SER A 474 13.70 27.67 11.98
C SER A 474 12.82 28.65 11.20
N SER A 475 11.81 28.14 10.48
CA SER A 475 10.83 28.97 9.78
C SER A 475 9.99 29.79 10.75
N GLN A 476 9.48 29.17 11.82
CA GLN A 476 8.70 29.89 12.85
C GLN A 476 9.49 31.01 13.51
N MET A 477 10.75 30.74 13.90
CA MET A 477 11.61 31.75 14.51
C MET A 477 11.99 32.84 13.48
N GLY A 478 12.35 32.46 12.26
CA GLY A 478 12.64 33.41 11.18
C GLY A 478 11.48 34.35 10.87
N SER A 479 10.25 33.84 10.83
CA SER A 479 9.04 34.66 10.66
C SER A 479 8.78 35.60 11.84
N MET A 480 9.08 35.18 13.07
CA MET A 480 9.00 36.04 14.25
C MET A 480 9.99 37.22 14.16
N TRP A 481 11.25 36.95 13.82
CA TRP A 481 12.25 37.99 13.59
C TRP A 481 11.84 38.94 12.46
N MET A 482 11.36 38.40 11.34
CA MET A 482 10.89 39.17 10.19
C MET A 482 9.71 40.09 10.56
N LYS A 483 8.74 39.59 11.33
CA LYS A 483 7.59 40.37 11.83
C LYS A 483 8.06 41.61 12.59
N TYR A 484 9.02 41.47 13.50
CA TYR A 484 9.51 42.59 14.30
C TYR A 484 10.36 43.59 13.52
N ILE A 485 11.17 43.11 12.55
CA ILE A 485 11.94 43.98 11.66
C ILE A 485 11.00 44.83 10.82
N LEU A 486 9.96 44.23 10.23
CA LEU A 486 8.96 44.93 9.44
C LEU A 486 8.14 45.90 10.30
N GLN A 487 7.75 45.54 11.51
CA GLN A 487 6.96 46.42 12.40
C GLN A 487 7.73 47.65 12.89
N MET A 488 9.01 47.50 13.25
CA MET A 488 9.78 48.58 13.86
C MET A 488 10.53 49.45 12.85
N HIS A 489 11.00 48.87 11.74
CA HIS A 489 11.89 49.55 10.79
C HIS A 489 11.28 49.70 9.39
N ALA A 490 9.95 49.60 9.24
CA ALA A 490 9.23 49.77 7.97
C ALA A 490 9.71 50.99 7.17
N GLY A 491 9.85 52.15 7.82
CA GLY A 491 10.28 53.39 7.14
C GLY A 491 11.68 53.32 6.53
N ILE A 492 12.61 52.62 7.20
CA ILE A 492 13.99 52.45 6.71
C ILE A 492 14.03 51.40 5.59
N LEU A 493 13.27 50.31 5.71
CA LEU A 493 13.20 49.30 4.65
C LEU A 493 12.57 49.88 3.37
N MET A 494 11.51 50.68 3.49
CA MET A 494 10.84 51.33 2.35
C MET A 494 11.74 52.32 1.59
N SER A 495 12.77 52.86 2.26
CA SER A 495 13.76 53.74 1.62
C SER A 495 14.80 52.98 0.77
N ASN A 496 14.89 51.65 0.87
CA ASN A 496 15.86 50.84 0.14
C ASN A 496 15.31 50.34 -1.20
N PRO A 497 15.89 50.72 -2.35
CA PRO A 497 15.44 50.28 -3.67
C PRO A 497 15.54 48.76 -3.92
N GLN A 498 16.41 48.05 -3.20
CA GLN A 498 16.65 46.61 -3.37
C GLN A 498 15.72 45.71 -2.53
N LEU A 499 14.76 46.31 -1.82
CA LEU A 499 13.85 45.58 -0.94
C LEU A 499 13.00 44.50 -1.65
N PRO A 500 12.43 44.74 -2.85
CA PRO A 500 11.60 43.75 -3.52
C PRO A 500 12.35 42.45 -3.83
N ASP A 501 13.61 42.56 -4.28
CA ASP A 501 14.45 41.42 -4.61
C ASP A 501 14.79 40.58 -3.38
N LEU A 502 15.11 41.25 -2.26
CA LEU A 502 15.45 40.60 -1.00
C LEU A 502 14.24 39.91 -0.35
N LEU A 503 13.05 40.49 -0.46
CA LEU A 503 11.83 39.91 0.11
C LEU A 503 11.16 38.88 -0.80
N SER A 504 11.43 38.86 -2.10
CA SER A 504 10.83 37.93 -3.07
C SER A 504 10.93 36.46 -2.64
N ALA A 505 12.12 36.02 -2.19
CA ALA A 505 12.36 34.67 -1.72
C ALA A 505 11.55 34.33 -0.46
N THR A 506 11.37 35.30 0.44
CA THR A 506 10.57 35.13 1.67
C THR A 506 9.07 35.12 1.37
N LEU A 507 8.62 35.97 0.44
CA LEU A 507 7.24 36.06 0.01
C LEU A 507 6.80 34.77 -0.70
N GLY A 508 7.62 34.23 -1.61
CA GLY A 508 7.36 32.93 -2.23
C GLY A 508 7.30 31.77 -1.23
N SER A 509 8.14 31.79 -0.20
CA SER A 509 8.08 30.79 0.89
C SER A 509 6.82 30.94 1.75
N ILE A 510 6.32 32.15 1.98
CA ILE A 510 5.08 32.37 2.73
C ILE A 510 3.87 31.98 1.88
N GLN A 511 3.84 32.35 0.60
CA GLN A 511 2.76 32.02 -0.34
C GLN A 511 2.61 30.50 -0.53
N SER A 512 3.71 29.77 -0.69
CA SER A 512 3.67 28.30 -0.78
C SER A 512 3.09 27.66 0.49
N ARG A 513 3.42 28.19 1.68
CA ARG A 513 2.83 27.72 2.95
C ARG A 513 1.36 28.11 3.09
N LEU A 514 0.98 29.31 2.67
CA LEU A 514 -0.41 29.77 2.68
C LEU A 514 -1.28 28.88 1.77
N GLY A 515 -0.77 28.46 0.61
CA GLY A 515 -1.47 27.54 -0.29
C GLY A 515 -1.77 26.17 0.34
N LEU A 516 -0.97 25.73 1.31
CA LEU A 516 -1.16 24.47 2.05
C LEU A 516 -2.17 24.60 3.20
N LEU A 517 -2.59 25.81 3.58
CA LEU A 517 -3.51 26.02 4.69
C LEU A 517 -4.89 25.40 4.44
N THR A 518 -5.44 25.54 3.23
CA THR A 518 -6.76 25.00 2.88
C THR A 518 -6.78 23.47 2.90
N PRO A 519 -5.83 22.76 2.27
CA PRO A 519 -5.71 21.30 2.41
C PRO A 519 -5.51 20.84 3.87
N LEU A 520 -4.68 21.55 4.64
CA LEU A 520 -4.42 21.21 6.04
C LEU A 520 -5.68 21.35 6.91
N ASN A 521 -6.48 22.40 6.70
CA ASN A 521 -7.75 22.58 7.41
C ASN A 521 -8.76 21.49 7.06
N ARG A 522 -8.82 21.05 5.79
CA ARG A 522 -9.65 19.90 5.39
C ARG A 522 -9.18 18.61 6.07
N LEU A 523 -7.88 18.37 6.13
CA LEU A 523 -7.31 17.21 6.83
C LEU A 523 -7.63 17.27 8.32
N LYS A 524 -7.42 18.42 8.96
CA LYS A 524 -7.74 18.63 10.37
C LYS A 524 -9.21 18.35 10.64
N GLY A 525 -10.12 18.89 9.83
CA GLY A 525 -11.56 18.63 9.97
C GLY A 525 -11.91 17.14 9.86
N ARG A 526 -11.30 16.41 8.91
CA ARG A 526 -11.49 14.95 8.79
C ARG A 526 -10.94 14.20 10.01
N LEU A 527 -9.79 14.62 10.51
CA LEU A 527 -9.13 14.00 11.65
C LEU A 527 -9.90 14.26 12.96
N ASP A 528 -10.43 15.48 13.12
CA ASP A 528 -11.31 15.87 14.23
C ASP A 528 -12.65 15.12 14.19
N LEU A 529 -13.10 14.61 13.03
CA LEU A 529 -14.26 13.72 12.94
C LEU A 529 -13.92 12.26 13.25
N LEU A 530 -12.76 11.78 12.76
CA LEU A 530 -12.33 10.40 12.94
C LEU A 530 -11.87 10.07 14.36
N ILE A 531 -11.18 11.01 15.04
CA ILE A 531 -10.70 10.77 16.42
C ILE A 531 -11.87 10.47 17.37
N PRO A 532 -12.96 11.27 17.40
CA PRO A 532 -14.15 10.97 18.19
C PRO A 532 -14.78 9.62 17.83
N GLN A 533 -14.94 9.31 16.55
CA GLN A 533 -15.53 8.03 16.09
C GLN A 533 -14.70 6.81 16.53
N VAL A 534 -13.38 6.93 16.52
CA VAL A 534 -12.48 5.88 17.03
C VAL A 534 -12.56 5.81 18.56
N SER A 535 -12.63 6.93 19.26
CA SER A 535 -12.80 6.91 20.72
C SER A 535 -14.18 6.38 21.17
N SER A 536 -15.24 6.62 20.40
CA SER A 536 -16.58 6.14 20.70
C SER A 536 -16.75 4.65 20.40
N SER A 537 -16.12 4.13 19.34
CA SER A 537 -16.06 2.69 19.09
C SER A 537 -15.30 1.94 20.19
N PHE A 538 -14.23 2.54 20.73
CA PHE A 538 -13.56 2.00 21.92
C PHE A 538 -14.42 2.04 23.20
N GLN A 539 -15.38 2.96 23.32
CA GLN A 539 -16.31 3.00 24.45
C GLN A 539 -17.47 2.00 24.30
N GLN A 540 -17.97 1.78 23.08
CA GLN A 540 -19.01 0.78 22.81
C GLN A 540 -18.56 -0.65 23.12
N ASP A 541 -17.28 -0.99 22.86
CA ASP A 541 -16.70 -2.28 23.25
C ASP A 541 -16.56 -2.48 24.78
N SER A 542 -16.78 -1.44 25.59
CA SER A 542 -16.70 -1.51 27.07
C SER A 542 -18.06 -1.54 27.78
N THR A 543 -19.18 -1.36 27.06
CA THR A 543 -20.53 -1.32 27.63
C THR A 543 -21.46 -2.41 27.07
N GLU A 544 -20.93 -3.54 26.61
CA GLU A 544 -21.72 -4.77 26.44
C GLU A 544 -21.74 -5.55 27.76
N ASN A 545 -22.50 -5.07 28.76
CA ASN A 545 -22.98 -5.94 29.85
C ASN A 545 -24.12 -5.38 30.73
N GLU A 546 -24.93 -4.43 30.26
CA GLU A 546 -26.21 -4.15 30.90
C GLU A 546 -27.33 -4.07 29.85
N GLN A 547 -28.16 -5.12 29.83
CA GLN A 547 -29.37 -5.21 29.03
C GLN A 547 -30.30 -4.02 29.35
N ALA A 548 -30.63 -3.22 28.35
CA ALA A 548 -31.69 -2.22 28.46
C ALA A 548 -33.05 -2.92 28.44
N LEU A 549 -33.75 -2.88 29.58
CA LEU A 549 -35.12 -3.35 29.76
C LEU A 549 -36.08 -2.52 28.89
N LEU A 550 -36.81 -3.19 27.99
CA LEU A 550 -37.86 -2.58 27.18
C LEU A 550 -39.16 -2.55 28.00
N VAL A 551 -39.53 -1.38 28.52
CA VAL A 551 -40.79 -1.17 29.24
C VAL A 551 -41.82 -0.60 28.25
N TYR A 552 -42.78 -1.42 27.86
CA TYR A 552 -44.01 -0.94 27.21
C TYR A 552 -44.92 -0.34 28.29
N ASN A 553 -45.20 0.95 28.19
CA ASN A 553 -46.30 1.58 28.93
C ASN A 553 -47.42 1.87 27.95
N ASP A 554 -48.37 0.94 27.83
CA ASP A 554 -49.68 1.21 27.30
C ASP A 554 -50.55 1.83 28.40
N ARG A 555 -51.15 2.99 28.11
CA ARG A 555 -52.40 3.49 28.74
C ARG A 555 -53.00 4.63 27.92
N ASP A 556 -54.03 4.26 27.15
CA ASP A 556 -55.38 4.83 27.15
C ASP A 556 -55.61 6.36 27.09
N THR A 557 -56.21 6.75 25.95
CA THR A 557 -57.46 7.54 25.83
C THR A 557 -57.47 9.03 26.23
N SER A 558 -57.66 9.92 25.24
CA SER A 558 -58.83 10.82 25.08
C SER A 558 -58.48 12.15 24.40
N ASP A 559 -59.20 12.44 23.32
CA ASP A 559 -59.77 13.71 22.89
C ASP A 559 -58.99 15.05 22.82
N SER A 560 -59.30 15.71 21.70
CA SER A 560 -59.59 17.14 21.51
C SER A 560 -58.46 18.13 21.17
N GLU A 561 -58.68 18.74 19.99
CA GLU A 561 -58.65 20.19 19.71
C GLU A 561 -57.30 20.92 19.60
N ASP A 562 -57.04 21.33 18.35
CA ASP A 562 -56.87 22.71 17.87
C ASP A 562 -55.71 23.61 18.34
N GLU A 563 -55.29 24.39 17.33
CA GLU A 563 -54.75 25.76 17.38
C GLU A 563 -53.25 26.04 17.58
N GLU A 564 -52.69 26.53 16.46
CA GLU A 564 -52.02 27.84 16.29
C GLU A 564 -50.59 28.13 16.83
N LEU A 565 -49.73 28.40 15.85
CA LEU A 565 -48.91 29.62 15.65
C LEU A 565 -48.13 30.20 16.85
N GLN A 566 -46.80 30.34 16.70
CA GLN A 566 -46.13 31.64 16.40
C GLN A 566 -44.61 31.62 16.69
N VAL A 567 -43.86 31.95 15.64
CA VAL A 567 -42.71 32.89 15.51
C VAL A 567 -41.72 33.07 16.68
N ASP A 568 -40.42 32.84 16.44
CA ASP A 568 -39.41 33.92 16.33
C ASP A 568 -37.96 33.38 16.26
N ALA A 569 -37.20 33.82 15.25
CA ALA A 569 -35.93 34.54 15.42
C ALA A 569 -35.26 34.82 14.06
N GLN A 570 -35.20 36.11 13.74
CA GLN A 570 -34.48 36.74 12.63
C GLN A 570 -32.95 36.59 12.77
N SER A 571 -32.20 36.47 11.66
CA SER A 571 -31.52 37.63 11.03
C SER A 571 -30.50 37.20 9.95
N GLU A 572 -30.84 37.55 8.70
CA GLU A 572 -30.06 38.24 7.66
C GLU A 572 -28.57 37.95 7.38
N SER A 573 -28.31 37.64 6.09
CA SER A 573 -27.36 38.28 5.16
C SER A 573 -26.77 37.19 4.24
N GLY A 574 -26.88 37.19 2.91
CA GLY A 574 -27.23 38.22 1.93
C GLY A 574 -26.16 38.21 0.82
N SER A 575 -26.50 37.64 -0.34
CA SER A 575 -25.98 37.90 -1.72
C SER A 575 -25.98 36.57 -2.51
N GLU A 576 -27.00 36.24 -3.32
CA GLU A 576 -27.30 36.78 -4.66
C GLU A 576 -26.29 36.27 -5.70
N TRP A 577 -26.76 35.49 -6.69
CA TRP A 577 -26.63 35.73 -8.14
C TRP A 577 -27.45 34.67 -8.91
N GLU A 578 -28.02 35.15 -10.00
CA GLU A 578 -29.28 34.78 -10.63
C GLU A 578 -29.26 33.53 -11.52
N GLU A 579 -30.47 33.02 -11.72
CA GLU A 579 -30.88 32.09 -12.77
C GLU A 579 -30.61 32.63 -14.18
N GLU A 580 -30.27 31.73 -15.10
CA GLU A 580 -30.54 31.94 -16.53
C GLU A 580 -31.21 30.66 -17.09
N SER A 581 -32.53 30.73 -17.22
CA SER A 581 -33.36 29.92 -18.12
C SER A 581 -32.95 30.20 -19.58
N ASN A 582 -32.97 29.30 -20.57
CA ASN A 582 -34.08 28.48 -21.08
C ASN A 582 -33.57 27.71 -22.36
N PRO A 583 -34.38 27.12 -23.26
CA PRO A 583 -34.62 25.68 -23.37
C PRO A 583 -34.33 25.15 -24.81
N GLU A 584 -35.06 24.08 -25.23
CA GLU A 584 -35.19 23.47 -26.58
C GLU A 584 -34.31 22.23 -26.79
N LEU A 585 -34.77 21.09 -27.35
CA LEU A 585 -35.96 20.79 -28.14
C LEU A 585 -36.07 19.26 -28.36
N ILE A 586 -37.30 18.82 -28.68
CA ILE A 586 -37.71 17.67 -29.50
C ILE A 586 -38.04 16.34 -28.77
N THR A 587 -39.36 16.24 -28.64
CA THR A 587 -40.29 15.13 -28.54
C THR A 587 -40.20 14.08 -29.65
N GLU A 588 -40.99 13.02 -29.42
CA GLU A 588 -41.68 12.13 -30.39
C GLU A 588 -41.14 10.70 -30.41
N ASN A 589 -41.87 9.76 -29.81
CA ASN A 589 -42.98 8.98 -30.39
C ASN A 589 -42.44 7.55 -30.61
N ASN A 590 -43.15 6.45 -30.40
CA ASN A 590 -44.57 6.22 -30.26
C ASN A 590 -44.79 4.75 -29.87
N ILE A 591 -45.88 4.52 -29.15
CA ILE A 591 -46.90 3.47 -29.35
C ILE A 591 -46.51 2.00 -29.16
N GLY A 592 -47.23 1.44 -28.18
CA GLY A 592 -48.15 0.32 -28.42
C GLY A 592 -47.64 -1.00 -27.85
N SER A 593 -48.42 -1.75 -27.09
CA SER A 593 -49.85 -1.67 -26.81
C SER A 593 -50.18 -2.79 -25.83
N ASP A 594 -51.10 -2.49 -24.92
CA ASP A 594 -52.26 -3.32 -24.61
C ASP A 594 -52.17 -4.53 -23.66
N VAL A 595 -52.88 -4.33 -22.54
CA VAL A 595 -54.10 -5.07 -22.15
C VAL A 595 -53.99 -6.06 -20.98
N GLU A 596 -54.44 -5.52 -19.84
CA GLU A 596 -55.56 -5.97 -19.00
C GLU A 596 -55.40 -7.03 -17.89
N GLU A 597 -56.01 -6.59 -16.77
CA GLU A 597 -56.91 -7.29 -15.86
C GLU A 597 -56.36 -8.13 -14.69
N ASN A 598 -56.44 -7.49 -13.51
CA ASN A 598 -57.30 -7.85 -12.37
C ASN A 598 -57.32 -9.30 -11.86
N GLY A 599 -57.08 -9.44 -10.55
CA GLY A 599 -57.49 -10.62 -9.79
C GLY A 599 -56.94 -10.67 -8.38
N ASP A 600 -57.56 -9.89 -7.48
CA ASP A 600 -57.41 -9.96 -6.03
C ASP A 600 -57.89 -11.29 -5.41
N GLY A 601 -57.38 -11.55 -4.20
CA GLY A 601 -58.06 -12.31 -3.15
C GLY A 601 -57.56 -13.74 -2.92
N LYS A 602 -57.52 -14.29 -1.71
CA LYS A 602 -57.60 -13.84 -0.31
C LYS A 602 -57.54 -15.14 0.52
N GLU A 603 -56.98 -15.07 1.72
CA GLU A 603 -57.38 -15.81 2.94
C GLU A 603 -57.49 -17.35 2.90
N GLU A 604 -56.76 -18.05 3.78
CA GLU A 604 -57.33 -18.55 5.05
C GLU A 604 -56.24 -19.14 5.96
N GLU A 605 -56.47 -18.94 7.25
CA GLU A 605 -55.77 -19.51 8.42
C GLU A 605 -56.15 -20.99 8.56
N ASP A 606 -55.24 -21.83 9.11
CA ASP A 606 -55.66 -22.83 10.10
C ASP A 606 -54.48 -23.33 10.95
N ASP A 607 -54.88 -23.85 12.10
CA ASP A 607 -54.26 -23.93 13.42
C ASP A 607 -53.62 -25.31 13.75
N GLY A 608 -52.89 -25.36 14.87
CA GLY A 608 -52.54 -26.56 15.63
C GLY A 608 -51.28 -27.33 15.19
N GLY A 609 -50.37 -27.76 16.04
CA GLY A 609 -50.34 -27.88 17.49
C GLY A 609 -49.33 -28.96 17.87
N GLU A 610 -49.01 -28.98 19.16
CA GLU A 610 -48.42 -30.07 19.95
C GLU A 610 -46.90 -30.11 20.21
N GLU A 611 -46.70 -30.31 21.51
CA GLU A 611 -45.55 -30.36 22.39
C GLU A 611 -44.75 -31.66 22.18
N GLU A 612 -43.52 -31.72 22.69
CA GLU A 612 -43.12 -32.71 23.70
C GLU A 612 -41.73 -32.34 24.22
N GLU A 613 -41.69 -32.00 25.51
CA GLU A 613 -40.51 -32.17 26.36
C GLU A 613 -40.32 -33.67 26.60
N ASP A 614 -39.09 -34.19 26.51
CA ASP A 614 -38.68 -35.16 27.52
C ASP A 614 -37.17 -35.11 27.81
N SER A 615 -36.95 -35.09 29.11
CA SER A 615 -35.75 -35.24 29.91
C SER A 615 -35.16 -36.65 29.83
N GLY A 616 -33.89 -36.79 30.20
CA GLY A 616 -33.25 -38.10 30.35
C GLY A 616 -31.78 -38.00 30.74
N GLU A 617 -31.54 -37.71 32.02
CA GLU A 617 -30.28 -37.99 32.72
C GLU A 617 -30.03 -39.51 32.74
N GLU A 618 -28.80 -39.97 32.49
CA GLU A 618 -28.22 -41.11 33.22
C GLU A 618 -26.69 -40.95 33.31
N GLU A 619 -26.23 -40.83 34.56
CA GLU A 619 -24.86 -41.12 35.01
C GLU A 619 -24.56 -42.61 34.81
N ASN A 620 -23.29 -42.95 34.52
CA ASN A 620 -22.56 -43.98 35.26
C ASN A 620 -21.08 -44.04 34.83
N ASP A 621 -20.23 -43.93 35.84
CA ASP A 621 -18.82 -44.29 35.86
C ASP A 621 -18.62 -45.79 35.57
N ASP A 622 -17.50 -46.16 34.93
CA ASP A 622 -16.71 -47.33 35.34
C ASP A 622 -15.30 -47.37 34.70
N GLU A 623 -14.37 -47.88 35.49
CA GLU A 623 -12.91 -47.76 35.52
C GLU A 623 -12.07 -48.27 34.31
N PRO A 624 -10.76 -47.92 34.26
CA PRO A 624 -9.78 -48.53 33.37
C PRO A 624 -9.06 -49.71 34.04
N MET A 625 -8.85 -50.81 33.31
CA MET A 625 -7.88 -51.85 33.69
C MET A 625 -7.02 -52.28 32.50
N SER A 626 -5.72 -52.26 32.77
CA SER A 626 -4.61 -52.68 31.93
C SER A 626 -4.53 -54.20 31.76
N SER A 627 -4.14 -54.64 30.56
CA SER A 627 -3.15 -55.72 30.34
C SER A 627 -2.64 -55.70 28.91
#